data_AF-A0A947NEP9-F1
#
_entry.id   AF-A0A947NEP9-F1
#
_cell.length_a   1.000
_cell.length_b   1.000
_cell.length_c   1.000
_cell.angle_alpha   90.00
_cell.angle_beta   90.00
_cell.angle_gamma   90.00
#
_symmetry.space_group_name_H-M   'P 1'
#
loop_
_entity.id
_entity.type
_entity.pdbx_description
1 polymer ?
#
loop_
_entity_poly.entity_id
_entity_poly.type
_entity_poly.pdbx_seq_one_letter_code
_entity_poly.pdbx_strand_id
1 'polypeptide(L)'
;MEKIAIENTTKMPMYVAGQMIPAGEIRHFNEDQVPAEYRPAKEEEPKAEMQVADPLTDILKGNVKDVVAALNGMLFADIDRLGELEQQGQARKGILSAIAEIQLSQAANADLLAKVDELSDEALADALVEAGTDVNIDPDYVAALEVEFAKRKAG
;
A
#
# COMPACT_ATOMS: atom_id res chain seq x y z
N MET A 1 -0.52 -3.29 -45.64
CA MET A 1 -1.16 -1.96 -45.57
C MET A 1 -2.22 -2.06 -44.50
N GLU A 2 -2.02 -1.35 -43.40
CA GLU A 2 -2.94 -1.33 -42.27
C GLU A 2 -4.18 -0.51 -42.67
N LYS A 3 -5.37 -1.04 -42.38
CA LYS A 3 -6.64 -0.38 -42.73
C LYS A 3 -7.27 0.15 -41.47
N ILE A 4 -7.61 1.43 -41.47
CA ILE A 4 -8.31 2.10 -40.37
C ILE A 4 -9.81 1.97 -40.64
N ALA A 5 -10.54 1.41 -39.67
CA ALA A 5 -12.00 1.34 -39.69
C ALA A 5 -12.59 2.64 -39.13
N ILE A 6 -13.44 3.29 -39.92
CA ILE A 6 -14.16 4.50 -39.52
C ILE A 6 -15.66 4.18 -39.52
N GLU A 7 -16.25 4.29 -38.34
CA GLU A 7 -17.69 4.13 -38.12
C GLU A 7 -18.41 5.48 -38.16
N ASN A 8 -19.48 5.57 -38.95
CA ASN A 8 -20.38 6.72 -38.88
C ASN A 8 -21.46 6.49 -37.83
N THR A 9 -21.21 6.96 -36.62
CA THR A 9 -22.15 6.90 -35.49
C THR A 9 -23.26 7.97 -35.55
N THR A 10 -23.25 8.84 -36.57
CA THR A 10 -24.21 9.93 -36.71
C THR A 10 -25.45 9.48 -37.50
N LYS A 11 -26.52 10.29 -37.44
CA LYS A 11 -27.78 10.03 -38.18
C LYS A 11 -27.73 10.45 -39.66
N MET A 12 -26.63 11.06 -40.11
CA MET A 12 -26.47 11.63 -41.45
C MET A 12 -25.27 10.98 -42.15
N PRO A 13 -25.21 10.97 -43.49
CA PRO A 13 -24.02 10.49 -44.19
C PRO A 13 -22.79 11.33 -43.85
N MET A 14 -21.68 10.65 -43.57
CA MET A 14 -20.37 11.23 -43.30
C MET A 14 -19.48 11.08 -44.54
N TYR A 15 -18.58 12.03 -44.79
CA TYR A 15 -17.60 11.91 -45.87
C TYR A 15 -16.19 11.91 -45.30
N VAL A 16 -15.44 10.84 -45.57
CA VAL A 16 -14.02 10.74 -45.20
C VAL A 16 -13.23 10.35 -46.43
N ALA A 17 -12.11 11.06 -46.68
CA ALA A 17 -11.24 10.83 -47.83
C ALA A 17 -11.99 10.87 -49.19
N GLY A 18 -13.05 11.68 -49.30
CA GLY A 18 -13.89 11.75 -50.50
C GLY A 18 -14.85 10.56 -50.69
N GLN A 19 -14.94 9.63 -49.74
CA GLN A 19 -15.92 8.55 -49.75
C GLN A 19 -17.04 8.80 -48.74
N MET A 20 -18.27 8.52 -49.16
CA MET A 20 -19.44 8.57 -48.29
C MET A 20 -19.54 7.31 -47.43
N ILE A 21 -19.76 7.51 -46.14
CA ILE A 21 -20.07 6.49 -45.13
C ILE A 21 -21.52 6.71 -44.69
N PRO A 22 -22.47 5.83 -45.04
CA PRO A 22 -23.84 5.90 -44.57
C PRO A 22 -23.95 5.86 -43.04
N ALA A 23 -25.07 6.35 -42.50
CA ALA A 23 -25.33 6.33 -41.06
C ALA A 23 -25.36 4.88 -40.54
N GLY A 24 -24.59 4.59 -39.50
CA GLY A 24 -24.48 3.27 -38.89
C GLY A 24 -23.58 2.27 -39.64
N GLU A 25 -22.87 2.71 -40.69
CA GLU A 25 -21.92 1.85 -41.41
C GLU A 25 -20.46 2.13 -41.05
N ILE A 26 -19.63 1.11 -41.29
CA ILE A 26 -18.17 1.18 -41.11
C ILE A 26 -17.50 1.04 -42.46
N ARG A 27 -16.53 1.92 -42.74
CA ARG A 27 -15.64 1.78 -43.91
C ARG A 27 -14.18 1.70 -43.53
N HIS A 28 -13.43 0.96 -44.33
CA HIS A 28 -12.01 0.71 -44.13
C HIS A 28 -11.21 1.52 -45.14
N PHE A 29 -10.30 2.35 -44.63
CA PHE A 29 -9.44 3.24 -45.41
C PHE A 29 -7.98 2.88 -45.19
N ASN A 30 -7.14 3.19 -46.16
CA ASN A 30 -5.70 3.14 -45.93
C ASN A 30 -5.27 4.31 -45.06
N GLU A 31 -4.24 4.13 -44.24
CA GLU A 31 -3.75 5.15 -43.28
C GLU A 31 -3.41 6.51 -43.93
N ASP A 32 -2.89 6.50 -45.16
CA ASP A 32 -2.54 7.68 -45.95
C ASP A 32 -3.77 8.46 -46.44
N GLN A 33 -4.91 7.80 -46.57
CA GLN A 33 -6.18 8.39 -47.00
C GLN A 33 -6.96 9.00 -45.83
N VAL A 34 -6.71 8.56 -44.60
CA VAL A 34 -7.44 8.98 -43.42
C VAL A 34 -6.91 10.32 -42.88
N PRO A 35 -7.76 11.34 -42.72
CA PRO A 35 -7.39 12.58 -42.04
C PRO A 35 -6.87 12.32 -40.63
N ALA A 36 -5.94 13.15 -40.16
CA ALA A 36 -5.26 12.94 -38.87
C ALA A 36 -6.22 12.77 -37.68
N GLU A 37 -7.39 13.42 -37.71
CA GLU A 37 -8.44 13.35 -36.68
C GLU A 37 -9.10 11.97 -36.54
N TYR A 38 -9.06 11.13 -37.58
CA TYR A 38 -9.61 9.77 -37.58
C TYR A 38 -8.52 8.69 -37.52
N ARG A 39 -7.25 9.08 -37.46
CA ARG A 39 -6.18 8.10 -37.22
C ARG A 39 -6.27 7.68 -35.75
N PRO A 40 -6.14 6.38 -35.45
CA PRO A 40 -6.00 5.97 -34.06
C PRO A 40 -4.84 6.78 -33.47
N ALA A 41 -5.08 7.41 -32.31
CA ALA A 41 -4.00 8.02 -31.56
C ALA A 41 -2.94 6.93 -31.44
N LYS A 42 -1.72 7.19 -31.96
CA LYS A 42 -0.59 6.30 -31.80
C LYS A 42 -0.56 5.99 -30.31
N GLU A 43 -0.85 4.74 -29.93
CA GLU A 43 -0.82 4.31 -28.54
C GLU A 43 0.54 4.77 -28.03
N GLU A 44 0.55 5.82 -27.22
CA GLU A 44 1.68 6.06 -26.36
C GLU A 44 1.74 4.77 -25.56
N GLU A 45 2.75 3.95 -25.86
CA GLU A 45 3.16 2.86 -24.98
C GLU A 45 3.01 3.41 -23.57
N PRO A 46 2.23 2.74 -22.70
CA PRO A 46 2.02 3.27 -21.37
C PRO A 46 3.41 3.51 -20.82
N LYS A 47 3.77 4.80 -20.67
CA LYS A 47 4.95 5.17 -19.93
C LYS A 47 4.70 4.51 -18.60
N ALA A 48 5.43 3.43 -18.34
CA ALA A 48 5.53 2.88 -17.02
C ALA A 48 5.92 4.08 -16.19
N GLU A 49 4.94 4.65 -15.49
CA GLU A 49 5.19 5.60 -14.45
C GLU A 49 6.20 4.86 -13.60
N MET A 50 7.44 5.35 -13.60
CA MET A 50 8.37 5.02 -12.54
C MET A 50 7.72 5.59 -11.28
N GLN A 51 6.73 4.87 -10.75
CA GLN A 51 6.32 4.98 -9.38
C GLN A 51 7.63 4.80 -8.64
N VAL A 52 8.06 5.89 -8.01
CA VAL A 52 9.11 5.82 -6.99
C VAL A 52 8.57 4.76 -6.04
N ALA A 53 9.12 3.55 -6.15
CA ALA A 53 8.60 2.40 -5.43
C ALA A 53 8.74 2.75 -3.95
N ASP A 54 7.61 2.96 -3.29
CA ASP A 54 7.59 3.06 -1.84
C ASP A 54 8.21 1.74 -1.35
N PRO A 55 9.36 1.75 -0.66
CA PRO A 55 10.05 0.51 -0.27
C PRO A 55 9.14 -0.44 0.52
N LEU A 56 8.08 0.08 1.13
CA LEU A 56 7.04 -0.69 1.82
C LEU A 56 6.14 -1.50 0.86
N THR A 57 5.98 -1.08 -0.39
CA THR A 57 5.22 -1.85 -1.39
C THR A 57 5.90 -3.16 -1.77
N ASP A 58 7.22 -3.28 -1.64
CA ASP A 58 7.94 -4.54 -1.87
C ASP A 58 7.62 -5.59 -0.82
N ILE A 59 7.41 -5.18 0.44
CA ILE A 59 6.99 -6.06 1.52
C ILE A 59 5.65 -6.72 1.17
N LEU A 60 4.70 -5.93 0.65
CA LEU A 60 3.37 -6.40 0.27
C LEU A 60 3.36 -7.38 -0.92
N LYS A 61 4.43 -7.49 -1.71
CA LYS A 61 4.52 -8.47 -2.81
C LYS A 61 4.63 -9.92 -2.32
N GLY A 62 5.01 -10.11 -1.05
CA GLY A 62 5.11 -11.43 -0.43
C GLY A 62 3.76 -12.11 -0.16
N ASN A 63 3.82 -13.33 0.35
CA ASN A 63 2.63 -14.02 0.85
C ASN A 63 2.24 -13.48 2.24
N VAL A 64 1.01 -13.75 2.69
CA VAL A 64 0.50 -13.24 3.98
C VAL A 64 1.42 -13.59 5.15
N LYS A 65 2.01 -14.79 5.19
CA LYS A 65 2.90 -15.19 6.30
C LYS A 65 4.18 -14.38 6.30
N ASP A 66 4.77 -14.15 5.13
CA ASP A 66 6.01 -13.37 5.00
C ASP A 66 5.77 -11.91 5.40
N VAL A 67 4.64 -11.34 4.97
CA VAL A 67 4.25 -9.97 5.34
C VAL A 67 4.06 -9.87 6.84
N VAL A 68 3.29 -10.78 7.45
CA VAL A 68 3.04 -10.76 8.90
C VAL A 68 4.34 -10.93 9.70
N ALA A 69 5.26 -11.78 9.24
CA ALA A 69 6.56 -11.92 9.87
C ALA A 69 7.40 -10.64 9.79
N ALA A 70 7.29 -9.87 8.70
CA ALA A 70 8.00 -8.61 8.53
C ALA A 70 7.43 -7.47 9.39
N LEU A 71 6.16 -7.55 9.81
CA LEU A 71 5.57 -6.53 10.70
C LEU A 71 6.25 -6.49 12.08
N ASN A 72 6.78 -7.62 12.55
CA ASN A 72 7.49 -7.71 13.82
C ASN A 72 8.82 -6.95 13.73
N GLY A 73 8.91 -5.82 14.44
CA GLY A 73 10.09 -4.95 14.47
C GLY A 73 10.04 -3.79 13.48
N MET A 74 8.93 -3.59 12.77
CA MET A 74 8.68 -2.35 12.04
C MET A 74 8.25 -1.22 12.97
N LEU A 75 8.60 0.01 12.60
CA LEU A 75 8.12 1.20 13.29
C LEU A 75 6.62 1.37 13.10
N PHE A 76 5.94 1.93 14.10
CA PHE A 76 4.50 2.19 14.06
C PHE A 76 4.07 2.96 12.79
N ALA A 77 4.81 4.01 12.44
CA ALA A 77 4.52 4.82 11.26
C ALA A 77 4.61 4.01 9.95
N ASP A 78 5.53 3.05 9.88
CA ASP A 78 5.67 2.18 8.71
C ASP A 78 4.56 1.13 8.67
N ILE A 79 4.11 0.63 9.82
CA ILE A 79 2.97 -0.31 9.95
C ILE A 79 1.66 0.38 9.52
N ASP A 80 1.41 1.60 9.99
CA ASP A 80 0.28 2.44 9.57
C ASP A 80 0.29 2.64 8.05
N ARG A 81 1.46 3.03 7.51
CA ARG A 81 1.62 3.23 6.08
C ARG A 81 1.42 1.96 5.27
N LEU A 82 1.88 0.81 5.77
CA LEU A 82 1.66 -0.50 5.13
C LEU A 82 0.16 -0.84 5.09
N GLY A 83 -0.57 -0.49 6.15
CA GLY A 83 -2.03 -0.65 6.23
C GLY A 83 -2.77 0.17 5.19
N GLU A 84 -2.40 1.44 5.00
CA GLU A 84 -2.95 2.30 3.95
C GLU A 84 -2.68 1.73 2.55
N LEU A 85 -1.45 1.31 2.28
CA LEU A 85 -1.04 0.74 1.01
C LEU A 85 -1.79 -0.56 0.69
N GLU A 86 -1.95 -1.43 1.69
CA GLU A 86 -2.70 -2.68 1.51
C GLU A 86 -4.19 -2.40 1.27
N GLN A 87 -4.80 -1.43 1.96
CA GLN A 87 -6.20 -1.03 1.74
C GLN A 87 -6.44 -0.45 0.34
N GLN A 88 -5.48 0.32 -0.18
CA GLN A 88 -5.54 0.90 -1.53
C GLN A 88 -5.25 -0.13 -2.64
N GLY A 89 -4.55 -1.21 -2.31
CA GLY A 89 -4.17 -2.28 -3.22
C GLY A 89 -5.11 -3.49 -3.16
N GLN A 90 -4.62 -4.60 -2.60
CA GLN A 90 -5.32 -5.90 -2.61
C GLN A 90 -6.30 -6.10 -1.46
N ALA A 91 -6.19 -5.30 -0.39
CA ALA A 91 -7.00 -5.37 0.82
C ALA A 91 -7.12 -6.79 1.41
N ARG A 92 -5.99 -7.52 1.47
CA ARG A 92 -5.95 -8.90 1.98
C ARG A 92 -6.29 -8.89 3.47
N LYS A 93 -7.45 -9.48 3.80
CA LYS A 93 -7.97 -9.54 5.18
C LYS A 93 -6.96 -10.06 6.20
N GLY A 94 -6.19 -11.10 5.85
CA GLY A 94 -5.19 -11.65 6.76
C GLY A 94 -4.09 -10.65 7.16
N ILE A 95 -3.67 -9.80 6.22
CA ILE A 95 -2.64 -8.77 6.49
C ILE A 95 -3.27 -7.62 7.26
N LEU A 96 -4.43 -7.13 6.85
CA LEU A 96 -5.13 -6.04 7.55
C LEU A 96 -5.49 -6.40 8.99
N SER A 97 -5.90 -7.65 9.24
CA SER A 97 -6.15 -8.14 10.60
C SER A 97 -4.87 -8.17 11.44
N ALA A 98 -3.75 -8.66 10.89
CA ALA A 98 -2.48 -8.67 11.60
C ALA A 98 -1.96 -7.27 11.91
N ILE A 99 -2.09 -6.33 10.96
CA ILE A 99 -1.75 -4.91 11.17
C ILE A 99 -2.58 -4.32 12.32
N ALA A 100 -3.90 -4.56 12.32
CA ALA A 100 -4.78 -4.08 13.36
C ALA A 100 -4.45 -4.67 14.75
N GLU A 101 -4.09 -5.95 14.82
CA GLU A 101 -3.64 -6.60 16.07
C GLU A 101 -2.37 -5.95 16.63
N ILE A 102 -1.39 -5.67 15.78
CA ILE A 102 -0.14 -5.03 16.20
C ILE A 102 -0.38 -3.58 16.64
N GLN A 103 -1.18 -2.81 15.89
CA GLN A 103 -1.55 -1.45 16.29
C GLN A 103 -2.26 -1.42 17.64
N LEU A 104 -3.15 -2.39 17.91
CA LEU A 104 -3.84 -2.50 19.18
C LEU A 104 -2.88 -2.84 20.33
N SER A 105 -1.94 -3.76 20.09
CA SER A 105 -0.91 -4.13 21.07
C SER A 105 0.00 -2.95 21.40
N GLN A 106 0.47 -2.21 20.39
CA GLN A 106 1.30 -1.01 20.60
C GLN A 106 0.55 0.10 21.32
N ALA A 107 -0.73 0.32 20.99
CA ALA A 107 -1.55 1.29 21.70
C ALA A 107 -1.75 0.92 23.18
N ALA A 108 -1.91 -0.37 23.49
CA ALA A 108 -1.96 -0.85 24.87
C ALA A 108 -0.62 -0.65 25.59
N ASN A 109 0.50 -0.85 24.90
CA ASN A 109 1.85 -0.67 25.44
C ASN A 109 2.23 0.81 25.65
N ALA A 110 1.73 1.73 24.81
CA ALA A 110 2.00 3.16 24.94
C ALA A 110 1.47 3.74 26.27
N ASP A 111 0.32 3.24 26.75
CA ASP A 111 -0.24 3.62 28.04
C ASP A 111 0.58 3.06 29.22
N LEU A 112 1.23 1.90 29.03
CA LEU A 112 2.16 1.32 29.99
C LEU A 112 3.48 2.09 30.03
N LEU A 113 4.03 2.46 28.87
CA LEU A 113 5.24 3.27 28.72
C LEU A 113 5.15 4.59 29.50
N ALA A 114 3.99 5.25 29.42
CA ALA A 114 3.74 6.51 30.12
C ALA A 114 3.66 6.39 31.65
N LYS A 115 3.54 5.16 32.18
CA LYS A 115 3.38 4.87 33.62
C LYS A 115 4.58 4.16 34.24
N VAL A 116 5.66 3.96 33.48
CA VAL A 116 6.85 3.22 33.95
C VAL A 116 7.47 3.85 35.19
N ASP A 117 7.48 5.18 35.27
CA ASP A 117 7.98 5.93 36.42
C ASP A 117 7.06 5.85 37.64
N GLU A 118 5.78 5.56 37.46
CA GLU A 118 4.78 5.35 38.51
C GLU A 118 4.76 3.91 39.06
N LEU A 119 5.41 2.95 38.39
CA LEU A 119 5.45 1.56 38.84
C LEU A 119 6.16 1.43 40.19
N SER A 120 5.67 0.54 41.06
CA SER A 120 6.41 0.12 42.25
C SER A 120 7.60 -0.76 41.85
N ASP A 121 8.59 -0.93 42.74
CA ASP A 121 9.76 -1.77 42.45
C ASP A 121 9.39 -3.24 42.16
N GLU A 122 8.35 -3.73 42.83
CA GLU A 122 7.81 -5.09 42.63
C GLU A 122 7.11 -5.20 41.27
N ALA A 123 6.27 -4.22 40.90
CA ALA A 123 5.61 -4.19 39.61
C ALA A 123 6.58 -3.98 38.43
N LEU A 124 7.66 -3.23 38.64
CA LEU A 124 8.71 -3.00 37.66
C LEU A 124 9.52 -4.28 37.38
N ALA A 125 9.80 -5.07 38.43
CA ALA A 125 10.47 -6.37 38.30
C ALA A 125 9.59 -7.40 37.59
N ASP A 126 8.30 -7.46 37.92
CA ASP A 126 7.34 -8.36 37.28
C ASP A 126 7.15 -7.99 35.80
N ALA A 127 7.03 -6.70 35.49
CA ALA A 127 6.90 -6.21 34.11
C ALA A 127 8.13 -6.55 33.25
N LEU A 128 9.35 -6.48 33.81
CA LEU A 128 10.58 -6.91 33.13
C LEU A 128 10.60 -8.40 32.82
N VAL A 129 10.09 -9.23 33.75
CA VAL A 129 9.99 -10.69 33.55
C VAL A 129 8.97 -11.00 32.46
N GLU A 130 7.80 -10.36 32.51
CA GLU A 130 6.74 -10.54 31.50
C GLU A 130 7.21 -10.07 30.11
N ALA A 131 7.80 -8.88 30.02
CA ALA A 131 8.39 -8.33 28.80
C ALA A 131 9.52 -9.18 28.21
N GLY A 132 10.32 -9.84 29.04
CA GLY A 132 11.33 -10.78 28.58
C GLY A 132 10.76 -12.07 27.97
N THR A 133 9.47 -12.34 28.15
CA THR A 133 8.79 -13.55 27.65
C THR A 133 7.79 -13.29 26.53
N ASP A 134 7.25 -12.08 26.40
CA ASP A 134 6.30 -11.72 25.35
C ASP A 134 7.01 -11.03 24.17
N VAL A 135 7.02 -11.72 23.02
CA VAL A 135 7.60 -11.23 21.76
C VAL A 135 6.82 -10.07 21.14
N ASN A 136 5.61 -9.76 21.62
CA ASN A 136 4.76 -8.70 21.10
C ASN A 136 4.87 -7.41 21.93
N ILE A 137 5.68 -7.40 22.99
CA ILE A 137 5.90 -6.18 23.75
C ILE A 137 6.77 -5.21 22.95
N ASP A 138 6.39 -3.94 23.01
CA ASP A 138 7.09 -2.85 22.36
C ASP A 138 8.55 -2.75 22.88
N PRO A 139 9.57 -2.77 22.00
CA PRO A 139 10.97 -2.63 22.40
C PRO A 139 11.26 -1.37 23.22
N ASP A 140 10.57 -0.26 22.95
CA ASP A 140 10.75 1.00 23.66
C ASP A 140 10.20 0.89 25.10
N TYR A 141 9.15 0.09 25.30
CA TYR A 141 8.63 -0.24 26.63
C TYR A 141 9.61 -1.06 27.45
N VAL A 142 10.23 -2.09 26.86
CA VAL A 142 11.26 -2.88 27.54
C VAL A 142 12.45 -2.02 27.93
N ALA A 143 12.93 -1.16 27.01
CA ALA A 143 14.04 -0.26 27.28
C ALA A 143 13.73 0.73 28.41
N ALA A 144 12.50 1.27 28.46
CA ALA A 144 12.08 2.16 29.54
C ALA A 144 12.07 1.45 30.91
N LEU A 145 11.57 0.21 30.98
CA LEU A 145 11.58 -0.59 32.21
C LEU A 145 13.01 -0.85 32.71
N GLU A 146 13.93 -1.23 31.80
CA GLU A 146 15.33 -1.49 32.15
C GLU A 146 16.04 -0.24 32.69
N VAL A 147 15.81 0.92 32.06
CA VAL A 147 16.40 2.21 32.47
C VAL A 147 15.90 2.60 33.87
N GLU A 148 14.60 2.52 34.11
CA GLU A 148 14.03 2.89 35.42
C GLU A 148 14.49 1.90 36.51
N PHE A 149 14.59 0.60 36.21
CA PHE A 149 15.08 -0.40 37.14
C PHE A 149 16.56 -0.17 37.51
N ALA A 150 17.40 0.15 36.51
CA ALA A 150 18.80 0.46 36.73
C ALA A 150 18.99 1.73 37.59
N LYS A 151 18.19 2.76 37.33
CA LYS A 151 18.20 4.03 38.09
C LYS A 151 17.86 3.82 39.56
N ARG A 152 16.84 3.01 39.87
CA ARG A 152 16.43 2.71 41.26
C ARG A 152 17.42 1.82 42.01
N LYS A 153 18.16 0.97 41.29
CA LYS A 153 19.22 0.12 41.89
C LYS A 153 20.52 0.89 42.16
N ALA A 154 20.73 2.01 41.47
CA ALA A 154 21.93 2.85 41.59
C ALA A 154 21.80 3.99 42.62
N GLY A 155 20.57 4.31 43.05
CA GLY A 155 20.26 5.26 44.13
C GLY A 155 20.13 4.59 45.48
#